data_AF-A0AAN8T9D7-F1
#
_entry.id   AF-A0AAN8T9D7-F1
#
_cell.length_a   1.000
_cell.length_b   1.000
_cell.length_c   1.000
_cell.angle_alpha   90.00
_cell.angle_beta   90.00
_cell.angle_gamma   90.00
#
_symmetry.space_group_name_H-M   'P 1'
#
loop_
_entity.id
_entity.type
_entity.pdbx_description
1 polymer ?
#
loop_
_entity_poly.entity_id
_entity_poly.type
_entity_poly.pdbx_seq_one_letter_code
_entity_poly.pdbx_strand_id
1 'polypeptide(L)'
;MGSLERSKKKVQLWKKAIFHFLLCFVMGFFTGFAPTGKGTTSMFSTRNAIAIPKTHHESNQTYHSLNMMVNKPLSDETSAATTTITTTTVISQWSKLNETRHSKKVLAKDQEEEEEKQQDQDQDQDQEPEEANNEFLRLLIIVTPTSAKDQNRGMLLKRLSNTLRLIPQPILWIVVEQQIEDSQVSKILRKTGIMYRHLVFKENFTNIHEEVDHQRNVALNHIEHHRLSGIVHFASLSNVYDLTFFDELRAIEGFGTWPMALLSANKKEVIIEGPVCDSSEVMGWHLKKSNNSNIDERPPIRVSSFAFNTSILWDPERWGRTSSIQDTSQDSLKFVRKEVLEDETKLMGIPPNDCSKILLWNLPLST
;
A
#
# COMPACT_ATOMS: atom_id res chain seq x y z
N MET A 1 -63.93 33.81 21.01
CA MET A 1 -62.76 34.08 20.12
C MET A 1 -61.48 34.08 20.96
N GLY A 2 -60.28 33.89 20.39
CA GLY A 2 -59.05 33.98 21.19
C GLY A 2 -57.70 33.54 20.58
N SER A 3 -57.67 32.87 19.42
CA SER A 3 -56.41 32.31 18.87
C SER A 3 -55.48 33.33 18.18
N LEU A 4 -56.05 34.34 17.51
CA LEU A 4 -55.29 35.16 16.53
C LEU A 4 -54.24 36.10 17.13
N GLU A 5 -54.45 36.60 18.35
CA GLU A 5 -53.56 37.61 18.95
C GLU A 5 -52.23 37.03 19.45
N ARG A 6 -52.24 35.77 19.91
CA ARG A 6 -51.03 35.11 20.47
C ARG A 6 -49.95 34.89 19.42
N SER A 7 -50.33 34.82 18.14
CA SER A 7 -49.41 34.74 17.00
C SER A 7 -48.62 36.05 16.80
N LYS A 8 -49.31 37.20 16.74
CA LYS A 8 -48.69 38.50 16.40
C LYS A 8 -47.56 38.89 17.37
N LYS A 9 -47.71 38.60 18.67
CA LYS A 9 -46.65 38.87 19.67
C LYS A 9 -45.39 38.02 19.47
N LYS A 10 -45.50 36.74 19.08
CA LYS A 10 -44.33 35.89 18.80
C LYS A 10 -43.52 36.40 17.59
N VAL A 11 -44.21 36.81 16.52
CA VAL A 11 -43.55 37.32 15.29
C VAL A 11 -42.73 38.59 15.56
N GLN A 12 -43.22 39.50 16.41
CA GLN A 12 -42.47 40.71 16.78
C GLN A 12 -41.21 40.41 17.62
N LEU A 13 -41.29 39.45 18.55
CA LEU A 13 -40.13 39.04 19.36
C LEU A 13 -39.03 38.42 18.49
N TRP A 14 -39.40 37.53 17.56
CA TRP A 14 -38.43 36.88 16.68
C TRP A 14 -37.76 37.87 15.71
N LYS A 15 -38.51 38.86 15.18
CA LYS A 15 -37.92 39.95 14.38
C LYS A 15 -36.93 40.81 15.18
N LYS A 16 -37.18 41.09 16.46
CA LYS A 16 -36.20 41.80 17.32
C LYS A 16 -34.94 40.96 17.54
N ALA A 17 -35.08 39.66 17.80
CA ALA A 17 -33.93 38.76 17.97
C ALA A 17 -33.06 38.70 16.71
N ILE A 18 -33.66 38.50 15.53
CA ILE A 18 -32.95 38.46 14.24
C ILE A 18 -32.20 39.76 13.96
N PHE A 19 -32.82 40.93 14.19
CA PHE A 19 -32.16 42.22 13.99
C PHE A 19 -30.96 42.40 14.94
N HIS A 20 -31.09 41.99 16.21
CA HIS A 20 -30.00 42.08 17.16
C HIS A 20 -28.85 41.12 16.84
N PHE A 21 -29.16 39.92 16.34
CA PHE A 21 -28.16 38.93 15.92
C PHE A 21 -27.40 39.39 14.66
N LEU A 22 -28.10 39.95 13.67
CA LEU A 22 -27.48 40.57 12.49
C LEU A 22 -26.59 41.76 12.86
N LEU A 23 -27.02 42.62 13.80
CA LEU A 23 -26.22 43.75 14.24
C LEU A 23 -24.93 43.29 14.95
N CYS A 24 -25.02 42.27 15.82
CA CYS A 24 -23.83 41.66 16.43
C CYS A 24 -22.92 41.00 15.38
N PHE A 25 -23.47 40.30 14.39
CA PHE A 25 -22.70 39.67 13.31
C PHE A 25 -21.96 40.71 12.45
N VAL A 26 -22.62 41.81 12.05
CA VAL A 26 -21.99 42.88 11.26
C VAL A 26 -20.87 43.58 12.05
N MET A 27 -21.09 43.87 13.34
CA MET A 27 -20.04 44.44 14.20
C MET A 27 -18.85 43.50 14.38
N GLY A 28 -19.08 42.19 14.54
CA GLY A 28 -18.04 41.18 14.61
C GLY A 28 -17.27 40.98 13.29
N PHE A 29 -17.97 41.06 12.16
CA PHE A 29 -17.36 40.97 10.83
C PHE A 29 -16.38 42.13 10.59
N PHE A 30 -16.76 43.36 10.90
CA PHE A 30 -15.88 44.52 10.71
C PHE A 30 -14.73 44.62 11.72
N THR A 31 -14.88 44.12 12.96
CA THR A 31 -13.74 44.04 13.89
C THR A 31 -12.73 42.96 13.50
N GLY A 32 -13.16 41.90 12.79
CA GLY A 32 -12.27 40.86 12.25
C GLY A 32 -11.30 41.32 11.14
N PHE A 33 -11.54 42.49 10.52
CA PHE A 33 -10.68 43.06 9.46
C PHE A 33 -9.92 44.34 9.88
N ALA A 34 -9.94 44.69 11.17
CA ALA A 34 -9.17 45.84 11.68
C ALA A 34 -7.65 45.54 11.68
N PRO A 35 -6.79 46.31 10.97
CA PRO A 35 -5.36 46.04 10.94
C PRO A 35 -4.71 46.37 12.29
N THR A 36 -4.28 45.35 13.04
CA THR A 36 -3.57 45.53 14.31
C THR A 36 -2.15 46.05 14.08
N GLY A 37 -2.00 47.38 14.17
CA GLY A 37 -0.70 48.05 14.05
C GLY A 37 0.28 47.63 15.15
N LYS A 38 1.47 47.18 14.72
CA LYS A 38 2.73 46.97 15.46
C LYS A 38 2.70 47.34 16.96
N GLY A 39 2.66 46.32 17.83
CA GLY A 39 2.88 46.46 19.27
C GLY A 39 3.67 45.28 19.83
N THR A 40 4.70 45.56 20.62
CA THR A 40 5.54 44.59 21.34
C THR A 40 4.71 43.70 22.28
N THR A 41 5.00 42.42 22.47
CA THR A 41 6.23 41.93 23.13
C THR A 41 6.48 40.44 22.84
N SER A 42 7.73 39.99 22.92
CA SER A 42 8.09 38.56 22.96
C SER A 42 8.87 38.25 24.24
N MET A 43 8.58 37.12 24.87
CA MET A 43 9.30 36.61 26.05
C MET A 43 9.64 35.13 25.85
N PHE A 44 10.88 34.76 26.21
CA PHE A 44 11.46 33.40 26.27
C PHE A 44 11.59 32.59 24.96
N SER A 45 12.75 32.78 24.30
CA SER A 45 13.86 31.80 24.19
C SER A 45 13.54 30.32 24.49
N THR A 46 14.07 29.30 23.81
CA THR A 46 15.47 29.22 23.31
C THR A 46 15.65 28.26 22.12
N ARG A 47 16.51 28.64 21.15
CA ARG A 47 17.23 27.71 20.28
C ARG A 47 18.66 28.19 20.06
N ASN A 48 19.64 27.35 20.36
CA ASN A 48 21.03 27.60 20.00
C ASN A 48 21.23 27.30 18.50
N ALA A 49 21.68 28.29 17.74
CA ALA A 49 22.18 28.11 16.38
C ALA A 49 23.36 29.07 16.16
N ILE A 50 24.57 28.52 16.11
CA ILE A 50 25.79 29.28 15.81
C ILE A 50 25.80 29.58 14.31
N ALA A 51 25.95 30.85 13.94
CA ALA A 51 26.07 31.29 12.56
C ALA A 51 27.50 31.79 12.29
N ILE A 52 28.10 31.30 11.21
CA ILE A 52 29.34 31.81 10.61
C ILE A 52 29.03 32.04 9.12
N PRO A 53 29.47 33.16 8.50
CA PRO A 53 28.74 33.75 7.38
C PRO A 53 29.10 33.17 6.01
N LYS A 54 28.21 33.43 5.03
CA LYS A 54 28.50 33.24 3.61
C LYS A 54 29.55 34.24 3.15
N THR A 55 30.59 33.78 2.46
CA THR A 55 31.41 34.60 1.56
C THR A 55 31.16 34.15 0.12
N HIS A 56 31.00 35.11 -0.80
CA HIS A 56 31.03 34.81 -2.22
C HIS A 56 32.46 34.47 -2.65
N HIS A 57 32.60 33.47 -3.52
CA HIS A 57 33.74 33.40 -4.42
C HIS A 57 33.33 32.76 -5.74
N GLU A 58 33.51 33.48 -6.83
CA GLU A 58 33.54 32.89 -8.16
C GLU A 58 34.89 32.18 -8.35
N SER A 59 34.86 31.01 -9.00
CA SER A 59 36.01 30.46 -9.70
C SER A 59 35.51 29.44 -10.73
N ASN A 60 35.87 29.64 -11.99
CA ASN A 60 35.64 28.66 -13.05
C ASN A 60 36.58 27.47 -12.87
N GLN A 61 36.12 26.24 -13.11
CA GLN A 61 36.89 25.30 -13.94
C GLN A 61 36.08 24.11 -14.49
N THR A 62 36.58 23.68 -15.65
CA THR A 62 36.18 22.67 -16.63
C THR A 62 35.71 21.29 -16.16
N TYR A 63 34.93 20.66 -17.05
CA TYR A 63 34.43 19.29 -17.02
C TYR A 63 35.50 18.20 -16.82
N HIS A 64 35.08 17.08 -16.22
CA HIS A 64 35.47 15.75 -16.67
C HIS A 64 34.23 14.86 -16.84
N SER A 65 33.95 14.46 -18.08
CA SER A 65 32.94 13.45 -18.39
C SER A 65 33.56 12.05 -18.35
N LEU A 66 32.88 11.11 -17.69
CA LEU A 66 33.29 9.70 -17.62
C LEU A 66 32.38 8.87 -18.55
N ASN A 67 32.82 8.71 -19.79
CA ASN A 67 32.11 7.96 -20.82
C ASN A 67 32.18 6.45 -20.52
N MET A 68 31.05 5.80 -20.25
CA MET A 68 30.98 4.35 -20.21
C MET A 68 30.73 3.82 -21.62
N MET A 69 31.70 3.11 -22.20
CA MET A 69 31.65 2.67 -23.59
C MET A 69 30.59 1.59 -23.86
N VAL A 70 29.88 1.75 -24.98
CA VAL A 70 29.01 0.72 -25.56
C VAL A 70 29.83 -0.14 -26.51
N ASN A 71 29.92 -1.44 -26.24
CA ASN A 71 30.52 -2.41 -27.17
C ASN A 71 29.44 -3.30 -27.79
N LYS A 72 29.45 -3.39 -29.13
CA LYS A 72 28.77 -4.41 -29.94
C LYS A 72 29.82 -5.02 -30.92
N PRO A 73 29.58 -6.22 -31.48
CA PRO A 73 30.66 -7.15 -31.79
C PRO A 73 31.08 -7.16 -33.27
N LEU A 74 32.15 -7.92 -33.55
CA LEU A 74 32.47 -8.41 -34.89
C LEU A 74 33.03 -9.85 -34.82
N SER A 75 32.70 -10.61 -35.87
CA SER A 75 33.23 -11.90 -36.32
C SER A 75 34.71 -11.81 -36.77
N ASP A 76 35.53 -12.87 -36.95
CA ASP A 76 35.51 -14.31 -36.59
C ASP A 76 37.00 -14.80 -36.72
N GLU A 77 37.48 -16.06 -36.87
CA GLU A 77 36.90 -17.36 -37.26
C GLU A 77 37.75 -18.57 -36.78
N THR A 78 37.18 -19.78 -36.97
CA THR A 78 37.75 -21.15 -37.02
C THR A 78 39.23 -21.42 -36.68
N SER A 79 39.42 -22.26 -35.65
CA SER A 79 40.23 -23.49 -35.73
C SER A 79 39.73 -24.52 -34.71
N ALA A 80 39.82 -25.82 -35.01
CA ALA A 80 39.14 -26.88 -34.27
C ALA A 80 40.08 -27.74 -33.41
N ALA A 81 39.66 -28.05 -32.18
CA ALA A 81 40.17 -29.15 -31.37
C ALA A 81 39.05 -29.72 -30.47
N THR A 82 38.84 -31.04 -30.50
CA THR A 82 37.76 -31.73 -29.78
C THR A 82 38.15 -32.04 -28.33
N THR A 83 37.25 -31.84 -27.37
CA THR A 83 37.13 -32.68 -26.16
C THR A 83 35.70 -32.64 -25.60
N THR A 84 35.29 -33.78 -25.03
CA THR A 84 33.96 -34.23 -24.61
C THR A 84 33.19 -33.33 -23.62
N ILE A 85 31.85 -33.39 -23.71
CA ILE A 85 30.87 -32.72 -22.84
C ILE A 85 30.74 -33.45 -21.49
N THR A 86 30.55 -32.72 -20.38
CA THR A 86 29.77 -33.24 -19.24
C THR A 86 28.97 -32.12 -18.57
N THR A 87 27.64 -32.24 -18.56
CA THR A 87 26.72 -31.29 -17.91
C THR A 87 26.58 -31.62 -16.42
N THR A 88 26.71 -30.62 -15.53
CA THR A 88 26.45 -30.81 -14.09
C THR A 88 25.42 -29.79 -13.61
N THR A 89 24.25 -30.28 -13.17
CA THR A 89 23.17 -29.46 -12.62
C THR A 89 23.50 -29.04 -11.18
N VAL A 90 23.52 -27.74 -10.89
CA VAL A 90 23.70 -27.24 -9.53
C VAL A 90 22.35 -27.23 -8.79
N ILE A 91 22.14 -28.23 -7.94
CA ILE A 91 21.05 -28.25 -6.97
C ILE A 91 21.53 -27.55 -5.69
N SER A 92 20.97 -26.39 -5.37
CA SER A 92 21.33 -25.62 -4.17
C SER A 92 20.63 -26.19 -2.91
N GLN A 93 21.20 -27.25 -2.34
CA GLN A 93 20.65 -27.95 -1.17
C GLN A 93 20.96 -27.22 0.16
N TRP A 94 20.13 -26.24 0.51
CA TRP A 94 20.23 -25.52 1.80
C TRP A 94 19.57 -26.29 2.94
N SER A 95 20.20 -27.37 3.40
CA SER A 95 19.75 -28.13 4.59
C SER A 95 20.88 -28.83 5.35
N LYS A 96 21.73 -28.04 6.03
CA LYS A 96 22.54 -28.41 7.21
C LYS A 96 23.39 -27.23 7.69
N LEU A 97 22.90 -26.46 8.66
CA LEU A 97 23.70 -25.47 9.38
C LEU A 97 23.05 -25.06 10.72
N ASN A 98 22.81 -26.06 11.59
CA ASN A 98 22.40 -25.79 12.97
C ASN A 98 22.84 -26.93 13.92
N GLU A 99 24.14 -27.17 14.01
CA GLU A 99 24.74 -28.10 14.98
C GLU A 99 26.22 -27.75 15.23
N THR A 100 26.81 -28.30 16.29
CA THR A 100 28.24 -28.15 16.67
C THR A 100 28.75 -26.75 17.03
N ARG A 101 28.18 -26.14 18.07
CA ARG A 101 29.04 -25.46 19.08
C ARG A 101 29.41 -26.46 20.17
N HIS A 102 30.61 -27.05 20.13
CA HIS A 102 31.52 -27.23 21.29
C HIS A 102 32.78 -28.07 20.98
N SER A 103 33.91 -27.67 21.60
CA SER A 103 35.12 -28.47 21.91
C SER A 103 36.02 -28.90 20.72
N LYS A 104 37.34 -28.67 20.69
CA LYS A 104 38.37 -29.03 21.70
C LYS A 104 39.72 -28.30 21.52
N LYS A 105 40.44 -28.15 22.66
CA LYS A 105 41.90 -28.07 22.95
C LYS A 105 42.16 -26.94 23.97
N VAL A 106 42.68 -27.15 25.20
CA VAL A 106 43.79 -27.98 25.73
C VAL A 106 45.15 -27.45 25.26
N LEU A 107 46.15 -27.18 26.11
CA LEU A 107 46.36 -27.38 27.58
C LEU A 107 46.07 -26.02 28.33
N ALA A 108 46.35 -25.71 29.61
CA ALA A 108 47.09 -26.37 30.70
C ALA A 108 46.70 -25.88 32.13
N LYS A 109 47.26 -26.57 33.13
CA LYS A 109 47.62 -26.19 34.53
C LYS A 109 47.23 -24.79 35.05
N ASP A 110 46.60 -24.62 36.23
CA ASP A 110 46.12 -25.53 37.30
C ASP A 110 44.75 -24.98 37.85
N GLN A 111 44.14 -25.26 39.02
CA GLN A 111 44.53 -25.91 40.30
C GLN A 111 43.26 -26.36 41.11
N GLU A 112 43.41 -26.64 42.42
CA GLU A 112 42.44 -26.85 43.52
C GLU A 112 40.99 -26.30 43.33
N GLU A 113 39.93 -27.13 43.38
CA GLU A 113 39.12 -27.60 44.56
C GLU A 113 38.01 -26.58 44.98
N GLU A 114 36.77 -26.92 45.40
CA GLU A 114 36.15 -28.16 45.95
C GLU A 114 34.76 -28.53 45.30
N GLU A 115 34.08 -29.54 45.86
CA GLU A 115 32.76 -30.13 45.49
C GLU A 115 31.52 -29.30 46.01
N GLU A 116 30.20 -29.61 45.90
CA GLU A 116 29.41 -30.84 45.69
C GLU A 116 28.06 -30.68 44.92
N LYS A 117 27.72 -31.71 44.13
CA LYS A 117 26.44 -32.49 44.05
C LYS A 117 25.05 -31.82 44.26
N GLN A 118 24.21 -31.89 43.23
CA GLN A 118 22.76 -32.21 43.26
C GLN A 118 22.32 -32.59 41.83
N GLN A 119 22.44 -33.85 41.40
CA GLN A 119 21.59 -35.03 41.69
C GLN A 119 20.29 -35.04 40.86
N ASP A 120 20.21 -36.02 39.97
CA ASP A 120 19.30 -36.09 38.83
C ASP A 120 17.90 -36.62 39.17
N GLN A 121 16.90 -36.20 38.39
CA GLN A 121 15.63 -36.91 38.21
C GLN A 121 15.22 -36.84 36.74
N ASP A 122 15.34 -37.96 36.03
CA ASP A 122 14.81 -38.10 34.69
C ASP A 122 13.27 -38.06 34.73
N GLN A 123 12.69 -37.24 33.85
CA GLN A 123 11.29 -37.37 33.44
C GLN A 123 11.26 -37.32 31.91
N ASP A 124 11.19 -38.51 31.30
CA ASP A 124 10.78 -38.64 29.90
C ASP A 124 9.35 -38.10 29.75
N GLN A 125 9.23 -36.86 29.28
CA GLN A 125 7.99 -36.36 28.72
C GLN A 125 8.05 -36.58 27.21
N ASP A 126 7.26 -37.55 26.73
CA ASP A 126 7.00 -37.73 25.30
C ASP A 126 6.48 -36.40 24.74
N GLN A 127 7.32 -35.69 23.98
CA GLN A 127 6.92 -34.50 23.26
C GLN A 127 6.06 -34.91 22.06
N GLU A 128 4.77 -35.12 22.33
CA GLU A 128 3.72 -35.06 21.31
C GLU A 128 3.95 -33.77 20.50
N PRO A 129 4.22 -33.87 19.19
CA PRO A 129 4.63 -32.71 18.41
C PRO A 129 3.46 -31.73 18.34
N GLU A 130 3.71 -30.45 18.66
CA GLU A 130 2.71 -29.40 18.47
C GLU A 130 2.21 -29.46 17.02
N GLU A 131 0.94 -29.87 16.83
CA GLU A 131 0.25 -29.64 15.58
C GLU A 131 0.12 -28.12 15.42
N ALA A 132 1.09 -27.55 14.71
CA ALA A 132 1.14 -26.12 14.42
C ALA A 132 -0.22 -25.68 13.91
N ASN A 133 -0.85 -24.76 14.65
CA ASN A 133 -2.26 -24.40 14.51
C ASN A 133 -2.50 -23.80 13.11
N ASN A 134 -2.82 -24.66 12.15
CA ASN A 134 -2.78 -24.35 10.72
C ASN A 134 -4.09 -23.68 10.32
N GLU A 135 -4.34 -22.50 10.89
CA GLU A 135 -5.38 -21.59 10.43
C GLU A 135 -5.23 -21.43 8.92
N PHE A 136 -6.24 -21.89 8.18
CA PHE A 136 -6.22 -21.89 6.72
C PHE A 136 -6.07 -20.46 6.19
N LEU A 137 -4.83 -20.09 5.86
CA LEU A 137 -4.45 -18.72 5.50
C LEU A 137 -5.38 -18.20 4.39
N ARG A 138 -6.04 -17.07 4.66
CA ARG A 138 -7.03 -16.48 3.74
C ARG A 138 -6.38 -16.19 2.39
N LEU A 139 -7.04 -16.59 1.30
CA LEU A 139 -6.56 -16.39 -0.06
C LEU A 139 -6.34 -14.91 -0.38
N LEU A 140 -5.13 -14.54 -0.75
CA LEU A 140 -4.83 -13.20 -1.28
C LEU A 140 -5.06 -13.16 -2.78
N ILE A 141 -6.01 -12.36 -3.24
CA ILE A 141 -6.32 -12.14 -4.66
C ILE A 141 -5.69 -10.81 -5.10
N ILE A 142 -4.52 -10.90 -5.71
CA ILE A 142 -3.78 -9.73 -6.18
C ILE A 142 -4.27 -9.38 -7.59
N VAL A 143 -4.82 -8.19 -7.77
CA VAL A 143 -5.30 -7.69 -9.07
C VAL A 143 -4.31 -6.69 -9.65
N THR A 144 -3.74 -6.99 -10.82
CA THR A 144 -2.76 -6.15 -11.51
C THR A 144 -3.22 -5.76 -12.92
N PRO A 145 -3.72 -4.53 -13.10
CA PRO A 145 -3.94 -3.91 -14.41
C PRO A 145 -2.60 -3.65 -15.12
N THR A 146 -2.50 -3.93 -16.42
CA THR A 146 -1.28 -3.66 -17.22
C THR A 146 -1.60 -3.25 -18.66
N SER A 147 -1.35 -1.97 -18.99
CA SER A 147 -1.54 -1.42 -20.33
C SER A 147 -0.53 -1.96 -21.35
N ALA A 148 -0.87 -1.97 -22.63
CA ALA A 148 0.09 -2.16 -23.72
C ALA A 148 1.02 -0.95 -23.94
N LYS A 149 0.60 0.23 -23.45
CA LYS A 149 1.28 1.53 -23.63
C LYS A 149 2.52 1.70 -22.73
N ASP A 150 2.61 0.93 -21.65
CA ASP A 150 3.74 0.96 -20.72
C ASP A 150 4.92 0.13 -21.25
N GLN A 151 5.96 0.82 -21.73
CA GLN A 151 7.21 0.22 -22.22
C GLN A 151 7.94 -0.59 -21.14
N ASN A 152 7.78 -0.22 -19.86
CA ASN A 152 8.44 -0.86 -18.72
C ASN A 152 7.65 -2.06 -18.18
N ARG A 153 6.42 -2.34 -18.68
CA ARG A 153 5.53 -3.36 -18.12
C ARG A 153 6.17 -4.73 -17.97
N GLY A 154 6.95 -5.14 -18.98
CA GLY A 154 7.64 -6.43 -19.00
C GLY A 154 8.81 -6.55 -18.02
N MET A 155 9.28 -5.45 -17.43
CA MET A 155 10.26 -5.43 -16.34
C MET A 155 9.54 -5.33 -14.99
N LEU A 156 8.54 -4.44 -14.87
CA LEU A 156 7.76 -4.25 -13.65
C LEU A 156 6.95 -5.51 -13.27
N LEU A 157 6.39 -6.23 -14.24
CA LEU A 157 5.75 -7.53 -14.02
C LEU A 157 6.71 -8.56 -13.41
N LYS A 158 7.98 -8.57 -13.84
CA LYS A 158 9.00 -9.48 -13.27
C LYS A 158 9.38 -9.07 -11.84
N ARG A 159 9.53 -7.75 -11.59
CA ARG A 159 9.75 -7.20 -10.25
C ARG A 159 8.64 -7.65 -9.30
N LEU A 160 7.38 -7.40 -9.68
CA LEU A 160 6.21 -7.77 -8.89
C LEU A 160 6.11 -9.28 -8.72
N SER A 161 6.33 -10.09 -9.76
CA SER A 161 6.32 -11.56 -9.62
C SER A 161 7.38 -12.10 -8.68
N ASN A 162 8.56 -11.46 -8.61
CA ASN A 162 9.61 -11.87 -7.68
C ASN A 162 9.21 -11.56 -6.23
N THR A 163 8.57 -10.41 -5.97
CA THR A 163 7.97 -10.11 -4.65
C THR A 163 6.83 -11.07 -4.31
N LEU A 164 5.87 -11.26 -5.22
CA LEU A 164 4.69 -12.10 -4.96
C LEU A 164 5.05 -13.57 -4.70
N ARG A 165 6.13 -14.08 -5.30
CA ARG A 165 6.64 -15.45 -5.08
C ARG A 165 7.20 -15.68 -3.67
N LEU A 166 7.53 -14.62 -2.92
CA LEU A 166 8.04 -14.72 -1.55
C LEU A 166 6.92 -14.72 -0.48
N ILE A 167 5.66 -14.50 -0.87
CA ILE A 167 4.52 -14.43 0.04
C ILE A 167 4.05 -15.86 0.40
N PRO A 168 3.68 -16.13 1.68
CA PRO A 168 3.06 -17.40 2.05
C PRO A 168 1.77 -17.68 1.25
N GLN A 169 1.65 -18.92 0.78
CA GLN A 169 0.46 -19.42 0.09
C GLN A 169 -0.75 -19.51 1.05
N PRO A 170 -2.00 -19.43 0.55
CA PRO A 170 -2.40 -19.36 -0.86
C PRO A 170 -2.49 -17.94 -1.41
N ILE A 171 -1.98 -17.74 -2.63
CA ILE A 171 -2.16 -16.50 -3.40
C ILE A 171 -2.72 -16.78 -4.79
N LEU A 172 -3.50 -15.85 -5.34
CA LEU A 172 -3.98 -15.85 -6.71
C LEU A 172 -3.66 -14.50 -7.37
N TRP A 173 -2.88 -14.51 -8.45
CA TRP A 173 -2.56 -13.29 -9.20
C TRP A 173 -3.44 -13.15 -10.44
N ILE A 174 -4.36 -12.19 -10.42
CA ILE A 174 -5.20 -11.83 -11.58
C ILE A 174 -4.53 -10.68 -12.32
N VAL A 175 -4.09 -10.94 -13.55
CA VAL A 175 -3.45 -9.94 -14.41
C VAL A 175 -4.35 -9.66 -15.60
N VAL A 176 -4.60 -8.37 -15.87
CA VAL A 176 -5.55 -7.91 -16.90
C VAL A 176 -4.85 -7.01 -17.91
N GLU A 177 -4.88 -7.37 -19.19
CA GLU A 177 -4.32 -6.57 -20.28
C GLU A 177 -5.27 -6.45 -21.50
N GLN A 178 -4.95 -5.57 -22.44
CA GLN A 178 -5.64 -5.54 -23.73
C GLN A 178 -5.26 -6.79 -24.55
N GLN A 179 -6.21 -7.39 -25.27
CA GLN A 179 -5.98 -8.60 -26.06
C GLN A 179 -4.94 -8.35 -27.17
N ILE A 180 -3.79 -9.02 -27.05
CA ILE A 180 -2.67 -9.00 -28.00
C ILE A 180 -2.32 -10.45 -28.36
N GLU A 181 -2.11 -10.73 -29.64
CA GLU A 181 -1.79 -12.07 -30.14
C GLU A 181 -0.49 -12.62 -29.53
N ASP A 182 0.63 -11.89 -29.68
CA ASP A 182 1.92 -12.25 -29.08
C ASP A 182 2.15 -11.60 -27.71
N SER A 183 1.27 -11.91 -26.76
CA SER A 183 1.34 -11.37 -25.39
C SER A 183 2.68 -11.68 -24.69
N GLN A 184 3.48 -10.63 -24.46
CA GLN A 184 4.65 -10.68 -23.58
C GLN A 184 4.26 -11.04 -22.14
N VAL A 185 3.08 -10.62 -21.67
CA VAL A 185 2.58 -10.88 -20.31
C VAL A 185 2.33 -12.38 -20.11
N SER A 186 1.61 -13.02 -21.03
CA SER A 186 1.42 -14.49 -21.08
C SER A 186 2.74 -15.26 -21.07
N LYS A 187 3.76 -14.79 -21.81
CA LYS A 187 5.12 -15.38 -21.82
C LYS A 187 5.87 -15.21 -20.50
N ILE A 188 5.58 -14.17 -19.72
CA ILE A 188 6.15 -13.93 -18.38
C ILE A 188 5.43 -14.78 -17.34
N LEU A 189 4.09 -14.72 -17.28
CA LEU A 189 3.28 -15.40 -16.26
C LEU A 189 3.50 -16.92 -16.24
N ARG A 190 3.63 -17.56 -17.40
CA ARG A 190 3.97 -18.99 -17.54
C ARG A 190 5.31 -19.39 -16.90
N LYS A 191 6.15 -18.43 -16.50
CA LYS A 191 7.50 -18.67 -15.93
C LYS A 191 7.65 -18.26 -14.47
N THR A 192 6.61 -17.71 -13.83
CA THR A 192 6.73 -17.19 -12.45
C THR A 192 6.61 -18.27 -11.39
N GLY A 193 5.83 -19.33 -11.67
CA GLY A 193 5.44 -20.35 -10.70
C GLY A 193 4.33 -19.93 -9.73
N ILE A 194 3.73 -18.75 -9.93
CA ILE A 194 2.61 -18.25 -9.14
C ILE A 194 1.30 -18.74 -9.76
N MET A 195 0.31 -19.12 -8.93
CA MET A 195 -1.05 -19.38 -9.41
C MET A 195 -1.67 -18.08 -9.95
N TYR A 196 -1.99 -18.05 -11.25
CA TYR A 196 -2.48 -16.85 -11.91
C TYR A 196 -3.75 -17.09 -12.75
N ARG A 197 -4.51 -16.03 -12.98
CA ARG A 197 -5.50 -15.94 -14.06
C ARG A 197 -5.17 -14.75 -14.95
N HIS A 198 -5.09 -14.98 -16.25
CA HIS A 198 -4.78 -13.94 -17.24
C HIS A 198 -6.07 -13.58 -17.98
N LEU A 199 -6.55 -12.36 -17.77
CA LEU A 199 -7.79 -11.85 -18.36
C LEU A 199 -7.47 -10.83 -19.45
N VAL A 200 -8.29 -10.78 -20.50
CA VAL A 200 -8.11 -9.85 -21.62
C VAL A 200 -9.42 -9.18 -22.03
N PHE A 201 -9.32 -7.94 -22.48
CA PHE A 201 -10.41 -7.13 -23.04
C PHE A 201 -10.05 -6.64 -24.46
N LYS A 202 -11.03 -6.20 -25.25
CA LYS A 202 -10.84 -5.82 -26.68
C LYS A 202 -11.00 -4.32 -26.94
N GLU A 203 -11.64 -3.65 -26.01
CA GLU A 203 -12.01 -2.25 -26.01
C GLU A 203 -10.77 -1.36 -26.14
N ASN A 204 -10.90 -0.23 -26.83
CA ASN A 204 -9.81 0.73 -27.04
C ASN A 204 -10.08 1.98 -26.21
N PHE A 205 -9.12 2.33 -25.35
CA PHE A 205 -9.20 3.49 -24.46
C PHE A 205 -8.20 4.55 -24.87
N THR A 206 -8.63 5.81 -24.97
CA THR A 206 -7.74 6.97 -25.11
C THR A 206 -7.17 7.35 -23.74
N ASN A 207 -8.03 7.48 -22.74
CA ASN A 207 -7.67 7.80 -21.35
C ASN A 207 -7.13 6.56 -20.61
N ILE A 208 -5.94 6.68 -20.02
CA ILE A 208 -5.29 5.61 -19.25
C ILE A 208 -6.05 5.32 -17.94
N HIS A 209 -6.72 6.32 -17.35
CA HIS A 209 -7.49 6.12 -16.11
C HIS A 209 -8.74 5.25 -16.35
N GLU A 210 -9.46 5.49 -17.45
CA GLU A 210 -10.60 4.66 -17.89
C GLU A 210 -10.14 3.24 -18.24
N GLU A 211 -9.00 3.09 -18.94
CA GLU A 211 -8.41 1.79 -19.25
C GLU A 211 -8.13 0.95 -17.99
N VAL A 212 -7.52 1.57 -16.98
CA VAL A 212 -7.15 0.90 -15.71
C VAL A 212 -8.37 0.59 -14.85
N ASP A 213 -9.40 1.45 -14.85
CA ASP A 213 -10.65 1.19 -14.11
C ASP A 213 -11.52 0.13 -14.80
N HIS A 214 -11.54 0.08 -16.14
CA HIS A 214 -12.11 -1.03 -16.88
C HIS A 214 -11.37 -2.35 -16.60
N GLN A 215 -10.04 -2.35 -16.60
CA GLN A 215 -9.22 -3.52 -16.23
C GLN A 215 -9.54 -4.04 -14.82
N ARG A 216 -9.80 -3.14 -13.86
CA ARG A 216 -10.25 -3.48 -12.49
C ARG A 216 -11.65 -4.09 -12.49
N ASN A 217 -12.60 -3.52 -13.22
CA ASN A 217 -13.97 -4.07 -13.33
C ASN A 217 -13.99 -5.45 -14.00
N VAL A 218 -13.16 -5.68 -15.04
CA VAL A 218 -12.98 -7.01 -15.64
C VAL A 218 -12.48 -8.04 -14.61
N ALA A 219 -11.56 -7.66 -13.70
CA ALA A 219 -11.12 -8.52 -12.62
C ALA A 219 -12.21 -8.76 -11.56
N LEU A 220 -12.94 -7.71 -11.14
CA LEU A 220 -14.02 -7.80 -10.14
C LEU A 220 -15.17 -8.69 -10.62
N ASN A 221 -15.67 -8.46 -11.83
CA ASN A 221 -16.73 -9.29 -12.43
C ASN A 221 -16.30 -10.75 -12.53
N HIS A 222 -15.01 -11.01 -12.78
CA HIS A 222 -14.45 -12.35 -12.83
C HIS A 222 -14.30 -13.00 -11.43
N ILE A 223 -13.96 -12.23 -10.40
CA ILE A 223 -13.93 -12.66 -8.99
C ILE A 223 -15.36 -13.01 -8.52
N GLU A 224 -16.33 -12.14 -8.81
CA GLU A 224 -17.74 -12.26 -8.44
C GLU A 224 -18.40 -13.47 -9.12
N HIS A 225 -18.28 -13.59 -10.44
CA HIS A 225 -18.87 -14.69 -11.23
C HIS A 225 -18.40 -16.08 -10.76
N HIS A 226 -17.14 -16.20 -10.34
CA HIS A 226 -16.58 -17.46 -9.83
C HIS A 226 -16.62 -17.57 -8.29
N ARG A 227 -17.19 -16.58 -7.58
CA ARG A 227 -17.24 -16.47 -6.11
C ARG A 227 -15.91 -16.81 -5.43
N LEU A 228 -14.82 -16.21 -5.91
CA LEU A 228 -13.46 -16.48 -5.42
C LEU A 228 -13.28 -15.91 -4.01
N SER A 229 -13.55 -16.71 -2.97
CA SER A 229 -13.46 -16.26 -1.58
C SER A 229 -12.01 -15.91 -1.18
N GLY A 230 -11.77 -14.67 -0.78
CA GLY A 230 -10.46 -14.18 -0.35
C GLY A 230 -10.45 -12.68 -0.04
N ILE A 231 -9.25 -12.11 0.06
CA ILE A 231 -9.00 -10.68 0.22
C ILE A 231 -8.43 -10.12 -1.09
N VAL A 232 -9.09 -9.13 -1.68
CA VAL A 232 -8.65 -8.46 -2.92
C VAL A 232 -7.72 -7.30 -2.59
N HIS A 233 -6.58 -7.24 -3.26
CA HIS A 233 -5.68 -6.08 -3.26
C HIS A 233 -5.30 -5.67 -4.68
N PHE A 234 -5.43 -4.38 -5.02
CA PHE A 234 -5.13 -3.85 -6.35
C PHE A 234 -3.69 -3.38 -6.47
N ALA A 235 -2.78 -4.27 -6.87
CA ALA A 235 -1.36 -3.96 -7.04
C ALA A 235 -1.04 -3.31 -8.39
N SER A 236 -0.62 -2.05 -8.39
CA SER A 236 -0.02 -1.41 -9.58
C SER A 236 1.38 -1.98 -9.85
N LEU A 237 1.75 -2.08 -11.12
CA LEU A 237 3.13 -2.36 -11.55
C LEU A 237 4.17 -1.37 -10.97
N SER A 238 3.75 -0.14 -10.69
CA SER A 238 4.57 0.90 -10.06
C SER A 238 4.82 0.69 -8.55
N ASN A 239 4.02 -0.14 -7.88
CA ASN A 239 4.14 -0.34 -6.43
C ASN A 239 5.36 -1.19 -6.03
N VAL A 240 5.88 -0.90 -4.85
CA VAL A 240 6.90 -1.66 -4.12
C VAL A 240 6.32 -1.96 -2.74
N TYR A 241 6.49 -3.19 -2.26
CA TYR A 241 5.86 -3.71 -1.04
C TYR A 241 6.93 -4.17 -0.06
N ASP A 242 6.66 -4.01 1.23
CA ASP A 242 7.23 -4.89 2.25
C ASP A 242 6.60 -6.30 2.09
N LEU A 243 7.23 -7.35 2.62
CA LEU A 243 6.62 -8.68 2.63
C LEU A 243 5.57 -8.80 3.74
N THR A 244 5.78 -8.18 4.91
CA THR A 244 4.82 -8.28 6.03
C THR A 244 3.47 -7.66 5.69
N PHE A 245 3.44 -6.71 4.75
CA PHE A 245 2.22 -6.13 4.17
C PHE A 245 1.17 -7.19 3.83
N PHE A 246 1.60 -8.29 3.19
CA PHE A 246 0.69 -9.33 2.72
C PHE A 246 0.19 -10.23 3.86
N ASP A 247 0.90 -10.26 4.98
CA ASP A 247 0.46 -10.97 6.18
C ASP A 247 -0.61 -10.16 6.93
N GLU A 248 -0.40 -8.84 7.08
CA GLU A 248 -1.41 -7.89 7.57
C GLU A 248 -2.70 -7.94 6.73
N LEU A 249 -2.60 -8.05 5.40
CA LEU A 249 -3.76 -8.18 4.51
C LEU A 249 -4.66 -9.39 4.83
N ARG A 250 -4.13 -10.49 5.39
CA ARG A 250 -4.97 -11.66 5.72
C ARG A 250 -5.83 -11.42 6.96
N ALA A 251 -5.47 -10.49 7.83
CA ALA A 251 -6.27 -10.15 9.02
C ALA A 251 -7.60 -9.47 8.65
N ILE A 252 -7.64 -8.71 7.53
CA ILE A 252 -8.81 -7.96 7.05
C ILE A 252 -10.08 -8.83 7.05
N GLU A 253 -11.07 -8.42 7.84
CA GLU A 253 -12.37 -9.10 7.87
C GLU A 253 -13.27 -8.61 6.73
N GLY A 254 -13.49 -7.30 6.63
CA GLY A 254 -14.34 -6.64 5.64
C GLY A 254 -13.55 -5.70 4.72
N PHE A 255 -13.08 -4.58 5.26
CA PHE A 255 -12.21 -3.61 4.59
C PHE A 255 -10.97 -3.30 5.42
N GLY A 256 -9.85 -3.03 4.77
CA GLY A 256 -8.63 -2.54 5.41
C GLY A 256 -7.89 -1.51 4.56
N THR A 257 -7.18 -0.59 5.22
CA THR A 257 -6.46 0.54 4.60
C THR A 257 -5.18 0.87 5.38
N TRP A 258 -4.22 1.51 4.72
CA TRP A 258 -2.86 1.71 5.22
C TRP A 258 -2.22 2.94 4.56
N PRO A 259 -1.17 3.53 5.17
CA PRO A 259 -0.45 4.63 4.55
C PRO A 259 0.45 4.18 3.41
N MET A 260 0.44 4.97 2.34
CA MET A 260 1.22 4.80 1.13
C MET A 260 2.18 5.97 0.97
N ALA A 261 3.47 5.70 0.77
CA ALA A 261 4.42 6.74 0.38
C ALA A 261 4.49 6.86 -1.15
N LEU A 262 4.19 8.04 -1.67
CA LEU A 262 4.27 8.41 -3.07
C LEU A 262 5.63 9.06 -3.34
N LEU A 263 6.46 8.45 -4.19
CA LEU A 263 7.78 8.97 -4.54
C LEU A 263 7.73 9.74 -5.86
N SER A 264 8.35 10.92 -5.89
CA SER A 264 8.64 11.63 -7.14
C SER A 264 10.14 11.79 -7.30
N ALA A 265 10.77 10.81 -7.98
CA ALA A 265 12.21 10.77 -8.19
C ALA A 265 12.76 12.07 -8.81
N ASN A 266 12.08 12.59 -9.84
CA ASN A 266 12.46 13.82 -10.55
C ASN A 266 12.44 15.06 -9.65
N LYS A 267 11.66 15.06 -8.57
CA LYS A 267 11.57 16.17 -7.60
C LYS A 267 12.34 15.91 -6.30
N LYS A 268 12.80 14.68 -6.07
CA LYS A 268 13.29 14.19 -4.76
C LYS A 268 12.26 14.41 -3.63
N GLU A 269 10.97 14.33 -3.99
CA GLU A 269 9.81 14.55 -3.11
C GLU A 269 9.26 13.18 -2.67
N VAL A 270 8.94 13.03 -1.38
CA VAL A 270 8.18 11.89 -0.84
C VAL A 270 6.96 12.46 -0.12
N ILE A 271 5.78 11.93 -0.44
CA ILE A 271 4.51 12.35 0.14
C ILE A 271 3.86 11.12 0.75
N ILE A 272 3.51 11.16 2.02
CA ILE A 272 2.72 10.11 2.65
C ILE A 272 1.24 10.46 2.46
N GLU A 273 0.42 9.48 2.11
CA GLU A 273 -1.02 9.59 2.05
C GLU A 273 -1.66 8.34 2.66
N GLY A 274 -2.72 8.48 3.46
CA GLY A 274 -3.37 7.34 4.12
C GLY A 274 -4.26 7.71 5.29
N PRO A 275 -4.74 6.71 6.04
CA PRO A 275 -5.53 6.92 7.24
C PRO A 275 -4.67 7.50 8.37
N VAL A 276 -5.34 8.14 9.33
CA VAL A 276 -4.82 8.42 10.67
C VAL A 276 -5.61 7.53 11.62
N CYS A 277 -4.93 6.74 12.45
CA CYS A 277 -5.55 5.66 13.21
C CYS A 277 -5.28 5.80 14.72
N ASP A 278 -6.22 5.34 15.53
CA ASP A 278 -6.00 5.02 16.95
C ASP A 278 -6.03 3.50 17.07
N SER A 279 -4.88 2.89 17.39
CA SER A 279 -4.66 1.46 17.21
C SER A 279 -5.01 1.01 15.78
N SER A 280 -6.14 0.31 15.59
CA SER A 280 -6.64 -0.16 14.29
C SER A 280 -7.91 0.55 13.79
N GLU A 281 -8.45 1.52 14.54
CA GLU A 281 -9.64 2.29 14.14
C GLU A 281 -9.24 3.52 13.32
N VAL A 282 -9.90 3.78 12.17
CA VAL A 282 -9.58 4.91 11.30
C VAL A 282 -10.31 6.18 11.78
N MET A 283 -9.53 7.13 12.28
CA MET A 283 -9.98 8.40 12.86
C MET A 283 -10.00 9.57 11.86
N GLY A 284 -9.57 9.34 10.63
CA GLY A 284 -9.54 10.33 9.55
C GLY A 284 -8.43 10.05 8.53
N TRP A 285 -8.06 11.06 7.73
CA TRP A 285 -7.12 10.90 6.60
C TRP A 285 -6.08 12.02 6.49
N HIS A 286 -4.84 11.64 6.18
CA HIS A 286 -3.81 12.55 5.70
C HIS A 286 -3.66 12.39 4.18
N LEU A 287 -3.99 13.44 3.41
CA LEU A 287 -4.05 13.39 1.94
C LEU A 287 -3.49 14.66 1.31
N LYS A 288 -2.91 14.54 0.10
CA LYS A 288 -2.48 15.70 -0.67
C LYS A 288 -3.69 16.50 -1.14
N LYS A 289 -3.88 17.69 -0.57
CA LYS A 289 -4.92 18.63 -0.98
C LYS A 289 -4.81 18.94 -2.47
N SER A 290 -5.85 18.63 -3.23
CA SER A 290 -6.00 19.08 -4.62
C SER A 290 -6.44 20.54 -4.61
N ASN A 291 -5.88 21.37 -5.47
CA ASN A 291 -6.23 22.80 -5.53
C ASN A 291 -7.65 23.06 -6.07
N ASN A 292 -8.30 22.04 -6.65
CA ASN A 292 -9.63 22.15 -7.28
C ASN A 292 -10.74 21.35 -6.56
N SER A 293 -10.46 20.64 -5.47
CA SER A 293 -11.50 19.90 -4.74
C SER A 293 -12.39 20.85 -3.95
N ASN A 294 -13.70 20.82 -4.19
CA ASN A 294 -14.68 21.45 -3.30
C ASN A 294 -14.63 20.79 -1.91
N ILE A 295 -14.93 21.55 -0.87
CA ILE A 295 -14.66 21.15 0.53
C ILE A 295 -15.52 19.95 0.98
N ASP A 296 -16.67 19.72 0.35
CA ASP A 296 -17.60 18.63 0.66
C ASP A 296 -17.38 17.33 -0.17
N GLU A 297 -16.41 17.30 -1.08
CA GLU A 297 -16.15 16.09 -1.88
C GLU A 297 -15.29 15.09 -1.08
N ARG A 298 -15.82 13.87 -0.87
CA ARG A 298 -15.17 12.82 -0.07
C ARG A 298 -13.73 12.55 -0.54
N PRO A 299 -12.82 12.18 0.38
CA PRO A 299 -11.41 11.95 0.05
C PRO A 299 -11.23 10.94 -1.10
N PRO A 300 -10.49 11.29 -2.18
CA PRO A 300 -10.26 10.39 -3.31
C PRO A 300 -9.19 9.34 -2.96
N ILE A 301 -9.57 8.37 -2.11
CA ILE A 301 -8.72 7.25 -1.68
C ILE A 301 -8.25 6.47 -2.91
N ARG A 302 -6.96 6.13 -2.94
CA ARG A 302 -6.36 5.40 -4.04
C ARG A 302 -6.82 3.95 -3.99
N VAL A 303 -7.17 3.38 -5.14
CA VAL A 303 -7.61 1.97 -5.24
C VAL A 303 -6.53 0.98 -4.77
N SER A 304 -5.27 1.40 -4.72
CA SER A 304 -4.14 0.61 -4.19
C SER A 304 -3.79 0.90 -2.72
N SER A 305 -4.58 1.71 -2.00
CA SER A 305 -4.43 1.98 -0.55
C SER A 305 -5.60 1.43 0.28
N PHE A 306 -6.36 0.48 -0.28
CA PHE A 306 -7.30 -0.36 0.46
C PHE A 306 -7.34 -1.78 -0.12
N ALA A 307 -7.76 -2.73 0.70
CA ALA A 307 -8.09 -4.10 0.33
C ALA A 307 -9.39 -4.51 1.01
N PHE A 308 -10.05 -5.56 0.49
CA PHE A 308 -11.38 -5.94 0.95
C PHE A 308 -11.70 -7.42 0.78
N ASN A 309 -12.59 -7.94 1.62
CA ASN A 309 -13.09 -9.30 1.54
C ASN A 309 -14.11 -9.44 0.39
N THR A 310 -13.86 -10.37 -0.51
CA THR A 310 -14.67 -10.59 -1.72
C THR A 310 -16.15 -10.85 -1.45
N SER A 311 -16.52 -11.33 -0.25
CA SER A 311 -17.91 -11.66 0.04
C SER A 311 -18.85 -10.47 -0.13
N ILE A 312 -18.37 -9.22 0.03
CA ILE A 312 -19.21 -8.03 -0.17
C ILE A 312 -19.72 -7.84 -1.61
N LEU A 313 -19.11 -8.51 -2.61
CA LEU A 313 -19.56 -8.46 -4.00
C LEU A 313 -20.84 -9.27 -4.26
N TRP A 314 -21.17 -10.25 -3.40
CA TRP A 314 -22.30 -11.17 -3.61
C TRP A 314 -23.12 -11.50 -2.35
N ASP A 315 -22.69 -11.01 -1.18
CA ASP A 315 -23.32 -11.16 0.13
C ASP A 315 -23.19 -9.85 0.93
N PRO A 316 -23.97 -8.81 0.58
CA PRO A 316 -23.97 -7.52 1.29
C PRO A 316 -24.74 -7.56 2.61
N GLU A 317 -25.62 -8.55 2.80
CA GLU A 317 -26.44 -8.70 4.02
C GLU A 317 -25.57 -9.12 5.21
N ARG A 318 -24.56 -9.99 4.97
CA ARG A 318 -23.49 -10.31 5.94
C ARG A 318 -22.71 -9.09 6.44
N TRP A 319 -22.69 -8.01 5.67
CA TRP A 319 -22.05 -6.73 6.03
C TRP A 319 -23.04 -5.67 6.55
N GLY A 320 -24.27 -6.07 6.86
CA GLY A 320 -25.26 -5.23 7.54
C GLY A 320 -26.02 -4.28 6.63
N ARG A 321 -26.12 -4.54 5.31
CA ARG A 321 -26.95 -3.75 4.38
C ARG A 321 -28.14 -4.51 3.83
N THR A 322 -29.18 -3.75 3.51
CA THR A 322 -30.33 -4.21 2.72
C THR A 322 -29.97 -4.31 1.24
N SER A 323 -30.31 -5.43 0.59
CA SER A 323 -29.99 -5.77 -0.81
C SER A 323 -30.69 -4.91 -1.92
N SER A 324 -31.00 -3.65 -1.65
CA SER A 324 -31.88 -2.80 -2.46
C SER A 324 -31.16 -1.82 -3.42
N ILE A 325 -29.87 -2.02 -3.70
CA ILE A 325 -29.12 -1.20 -4.67
C ILE A 325 -28.77 -2.05 -5.88
N GLN A 326 -29.57 -1.97 -6.95
CA GLN A 326 -29.42 -2.75 -8.18
C GLN A 326 -28.31 -2.22 -9.14
N ASP A 327 -27.57 -1.17 -8.74
CA ASP A 327 -26.58 -0.45 -9.57
C ASP A 327 -25.17 -1.11 -9.55
N THR A 328 -25.00 -2.26 -8.88
CA THR A 328 -23.68 -2.89 -8.66
C THR A 328 -23.06 -3.50 -9.92
N SER A 329 -23.86 -4.02 -10.85
CA SER A 329 -23.39 -4.91 -11.92
C SER A 329 -22.67 -4.24 -13.10
N GLN A 330 -22.71 -2.91 -13.23
CA GLN A 330 -22.04 -2.18 -14.33
C GLN A 330 -20.70 -1.55 -13.94
N ASP A 331 -20.47 -1.27 -12.65
CA ASP A 331 -19.23 -0.65 -12.17
C ASP A 331 -18.93 -1.06 -10.71
N SER A 332 -18.55 -2.33 -10.55
CA SER A 332 -18.21 -2.93 -9.26
C SER A 332 -17.08 -2.19 -8.53
N LEU A 333 -16.19 -1.50 -9.26
CA LEU A 333 -15.13 -0.66 -8.70
C LEU A 333 -15.69 0.64 -8.09
N LYS A 334 -16.63 1.32 -8.77
CA LYS A 334 -17.34 2.47 -8.20
C LYS A 334 -18.18 2.08 -6.99
N PHE A 335 -18.79 0.90 -6.98
CA PHE A 335 -19.40 0.30 -5.79
C PHE A 335 -18.36 0.16 -4.66
N VAL A 336 -17.28 -0.60 -4.86
CA VAL A 336 -16.22 -0.82 -3.85
C VAL A 336 -15.59 0.50 -3.35
N ARG A 337 -15.41 1.51 -4.21
CA ARG A 337 -14.94 2.85 -3.81
C ARG A 337 -15.92 3.58 -2.89
N LYS A 338 -17.23 3.52 -3.20
CA LYS A 338 -18.29 4.13 -2.41
C LYS A 338 -18.42 3.43 -1.05
N GLU A 339 -18.29 2.11 -1.04
CA GLU A 339 -18.31 1.23 0.12
C GLU A 339 -17.23 1.57 1.15
N VAL A 340 -15.95 1.62 0.73
CA VAL A 340 -14.81 2.05 1.57
C VAL A 340 -15.04 3.42 2.22
N LEU A 341 -15.83 4.28 1.58
CA LEU A 341 -16.09 5.65 2.00
C LEU A 341 -17.44 5.85 2.72
N GLU A 342 -18.22 4.80 2.97
CA GLU A 342 -19.54 4.93 3.60
C GLU A 342 -19.51 4.90 5.13
N ASP A 343 -18.56 4.17 5.73
CA ASP A 343 -18.44 4.02 7.17
C ASP A 343 -16.98 3.79 7.57
N GLU A 344 -16.30 4.86 7.96
CA GLU A 344 -14.86 4.83 8.30
C GLU A 344 -14.58 3.96 9.54
N THR A 345 -15.57 3.79 10.43
CA THR A 345 -15.44 2.91 11.62
C THR A 345 -15.38 1.42 11.28
N LYS A 346 -15.75 1.05 10.04
CA LYS A 346 -15.63 -0.33 9.51
C LYS A 346 -14.34 -0.58 8.74
N LEU A 347 -13.44 0.40 8.67
CA LEU A 347 -12.14 0.24 8.03
C LEU A 347 -11.09 -0.20 9.06
N MET A 348 -10.46 -1.36 8.81
CA MET A 348 -9.29 -1.77 9.58
C MET A 348 -8.05 -0.96 9.17
N GLY A 349 -7.48 -0.22 10.11
CA GLY A 349 -6.17 0.40 9.96
C GLY A 349 -5.03 -0.62 9.98
N ILE A 350 -4.13 -0.55 9.01
CA ILE A 350 -2.96 -1.43 8.85
C ILE A 350 -1.66 -0.60 8.79
N PRO A 351 -0.59 -0.98 9.53
CA PRO A 351 -0.57 -2.03 10.57
C PRO A 351 -1.41 -1.63 11.80
N PRO A 352 -1.85 -2.59 12.65
CA PRO A 352 -2.77 -2.38 13.76
C PRO A 352 -2.25 -1.49 14.91
N ASN A 353 -0.99 -1.06 14.84
CA ASN A 353 -0.37 -0.10 15.77
C ASN A 353 -0.37 1.29 15.11
N ASP A 354 -1.47 2.04 15.29
CA ASP A 354 -1.67 3.44 14.88
C ASP A 354 -1.43 3.72 13.39
N CYS A 355 -1.53 2.70 12.53
CA CYS A 355 -1.12 2.76 11.12
C CYS A 355 0.33 3.29 10.93
N SER A 356 1.19 3.08 11.92
CA SER A 356 2.46 3.80 12.11
C SER A 356 3.59 3.51 11.12
N LYS A 357 3.43 2.55 10.19
CA LYS A 357 4.48 2.12 9.24
C LYS A 357 4.01 2.24 7.80
N ILE A 358 4.87 2.78 6.95
CA ILE A 358 4.74 2.62 5.50
C ILE A 358 5.14 1.20 5.13
N LEU A 359 4.18 0.40 4.65
CA LEU A 359 4.41 -0.95 4.11
C LEU A 359 4.27 -0.98 2.57
N LEU A 360 3.82 0.13 1.97
CA LEU A 360 3.59 0.28 0.54
C LEU A 360 4.15 1.61 0.01
N TRP A 361 4.99 1.51 -1.02
CA TRP A 361 5.50 2.66 -1.76
C TRP A 361 4.94 2.65 -3.19
N ASN A 362 4.60 3.82 -3.71
CA ASN A 362 4.34 4.02 -5.13
C ASN A 362 5.56 4.69 -5.77
N LEU A 363 6.28 3.94 -6.62
CA LEU A 363 7.44 4.43 -7.34
C LEU A 363 7.12 4.43 -8.84
N PRO A 364 6.48 5.49 -9.36
CA PRO A 364 6.28 5.67 -10.80
C PRO A 364 7.66 5.86 -11.45
N LEU A 365 8.08 4.90 -12.27
CA LEU A 365 9.22 5.08 -13.15
C LEU A 365 8.78 6.02 -14.28
N SER A 366 9.46 7.17 -14.42
CA SER A 366 9.25 8.02 -15.58
C SER A 366 9.70 7.27 -16.83
N THR A 367 8.82 7.20 -17.82
CA THR A 367 9.22 7.27 -19.22
C THR A 367 9.75 8.66 -19.54
#